data_AF-K9TGK3-F1
#
_entry.id   AF-K9TGK3-F1
#
_cell.length_a   1.000
_cell.length_b   1.000
_cell.length_c   1.000
_cell.angle_alpha   90.00
_cell.angle_beta   90.00
_cell.angle_gamma   90.00
#
_symmetry.space_group_name_H-M   'P 1'
#
loop_
_entity.id
_entity.type
_entity.pdbx_description
1 polymer ?
#
loop_
_entity_poly.entity_id
_entity_poly.type
_entity_poly.pdbx_seq_one_letter_code
_entity_poly.pdbx_strand_id
1 'polypeptide(L)' 'MLEKVTVTYDGSAFYPETHLNLEPNTRYTIQIISQENQTETTEKNAWDLLEDMAGTYEAPEDWSSEHDHYLYGTTKRNS' A
#
# COMPACT_ATOMS: atom_id res chain seq x y z
N MET A 1 13.74 0.61 -28.61
CA MET A 1 12.36 1.11 -28.76
C MET A 1 11.48 0.21 -27.92
N LEU A 2 10.71 0.77 -26.98
CA LEU A 2 9.82 0.00 -26.12
C LEU A 2 8.41 0.14 -26.69
N GLU A 3 7.90 -0.93 -27.29
CA GLU A 3 6.56 -0.97 -27.87
C GLU A 3 5.64 -1.76 -26.94
N LYS A 4 4.52 -1.14 -26.54
CA LYS A 4 3.53 -1.79 -25.70
C LYS A 4 2.52 -2.50 -26.60
N VAL A 5 2.31 -3.77 -26.34
CA VAL A 5 1.41 -4.63 -27.13
C VAL A 5 0.37 -5.20 -26.19
N THR A 6 -0.89 -5.04 -26.57
CA THR A 6 -2.00 -5.70 -25.88
C THR A 6 -2.14 -7.12 -26.39
N VAL A 7 -2.20 -8.08 -25.47
CA VAL A 7 -2.32 -9.50 -25.76
C VAL A 7 -3.47 -10.10 -24.97
N THR A 8 -4.18 -11.05 -25.58
CA THR A 8 -5.18 -11.87 -24.90
C THR A 8 -4.58 -13.24 -24.57
N TYR A 9 -4.81 -13.74 -23.36
CA TYR A 9 -4.38 -15.08 -22.94
C TYR A 9 -5.57 -16.05 -22.93
N ASP A 10 -5.50 -17.14 -23.69
CA ASP A 10 -6.58 -18.14 -23.80
C ASP A 10 -6.46 -19.30 -22.80
N GLY A 11 -5.49 -19.24 -21.89
CA GLY A 11 -5.14 -20.35 -20.99
C GLY A 11 -3.99 -21.22 -21.47
N SER A 12 -3.48 -21.01 -22.69
CA SER A 12 -2.32 -21.73 -23.25
C SER A 12 -1.29 -20.79 -23.87
N ALA A 13 -1.74 -19.78 -24.63
CA ALA A 13 -0.87 -18.88 -25.38
C ALA A 13 -1.35 -17.42 -25.33
N PHE A 14 -0.40 -16.50 -25.55
CA PHE A 14 -0.68 -15.07 -25.69
C PHE A 14 -0.86 -14.72 -27.17
N TYR A 15 -1.99 -14.11 -27.50
CA TYR A 15 -2.35 -13.67 -28.85
C TYR A 15 -2.32 -12.15 -28.91
N PRO A 16 -1.46 -11.54 -29.74
CA PRO A 16 -1.44 -10.09 -29.91
C PRO A 16 -2.68 -9.63 -30.66
N GLU A 17 -3.29 -8.54 -30.20
CA GLU A 17 -4.43 -7.91 -30.89
C GLU A 17 -4.00 -7.19 -32.17
N THR A 18 -2.73 -6.77 -32.24
CA THR A 18 -2.13 -6.08 -33.37
C THR A 18 -1.04 -6.92 -34.03
N HIS A 19 -0.79 -6.67 -35.31
CA HIS A 19 0.28 -7.36 -36.03
C HIS A 19 1.65 -6.92 -35.51
N LEU A 20 2.43 -7.87 -35.01
CA LEU A 20 3.78 -7.64 -34.53
C LEU A 20 4.80 -8.04 -35.60
N ASN A 21 5.53 -7.05 -36.10
CA ASN A 21 6.60 -7.28 -37.07
C ASN A 21 7.89 -7.66 -36.33
N LEU A 22 8.00 -8.93 -35.96
CA LEU A 22 9.16 -9.49 -35.28
C LEU A 22 10.08 -10.21 -36.29
N GLU A 23 11.39 -10.17 -36.00
CA GLU A 23 12.37 -10.88 -36.82
C GLU A 23 12.38 -12.38 -36.50
N PRO A 24 12.38 -13.25 -37.53
CA PRO A 24 12.52 -14.69 -37.33
C PRO A 24 13.83 -15.03 -36.60
N ASN A 25 13.78 -16.05 -35.74
CA ASN A 25 14.93 -16.54 -34.94
C ASN A 25 15.48 -15.54 -33.90
N THR A 26 14.70 -14.53 -33.53
CA THR A 26 15.07 -13.56 -32.49
C THR A 26 14.32 -13.85 -31.19
N ARG A 27 15.03 -13.81 -30.05
CA ARG A 27 14.44 -13.99 -28.72
C ARG A 27 13.91 -12.64 -28.21
N TYR A 28 12.63 -12.61 -27.84
CA TYR A 28 11.99 -11.45 -27.22
C TYR A 28 11.59 -11.76 -25.78
N THR A 29 11.63 -10.75 -24.91
CA THR A 29 11.18 -10.83 -23.52
C THR A 29 9.88 -10.04 -23.40
N ILE A 30 8.83 -10.66 -22.87
CA ILE A 30 7.56 -9.99 -22.57
C ILE A 30 7.46 -9.71 -21.07
N GLN A 31 6.89 -8.56 -20.71
CA GLN A 31 6.56 -8.24 -19.32
C GLN A 31 5.05 -8.38 -19.14
N ILE A 32 4.63 -9.29 -18.28
CA ILE A 32 3.22 -9.48 -17.93
C ILE A 32 2.92 -8.51 -16.79
N ILE A 33 1.99 -7.58 -17.04
CA ILE A 33 1.47 -6.68 -16.02
C ILE A 33 0.02 -7.11 -15.81
N SER A 34 -0.27 -7.81 -14.72
CA SER A 34 -1.65 -8.06 -14.33
C SER A 34 -2.30 -6.73 -13.97
N GLN A 35 -3.36 -6.38 -14.68
CA GLN A 35 -4.36 -5.47 -14.15
C GLN A 35 -5.16 -6.26 -13.12
N GLU A 36 -4.54 -6.64 -12.00
CA GLU A 36 -5.33 -6.78 -10.80
C GLU A 36 -6.06 -5.46 -10.68
N ASN A 37 -7.40 -5.52 -10.61
CA ASN A 37 -8.18 -4.37 -10.19
C ASN A 37 -7.36 -3.73 -9.08
N GLN A 38 -7.07 -2.45 -9.20
CA GLN A 38 -6.66 -1.67 -8.06
C GLN A 38 -7.85 -1.74 -7.09
N THR A 39 -8.05 -2.87 -6.40
CA THR A 39 -8.34 -2.81 -4.99
C THR A 39 -7.21 -1.96 -4.49
N GLU A 40 -7.55 -0.69 -4.29
CA GLU A 40 -6.89 0.18 -3.35
C GLU A 40 -6.85 -0.59 -2.03
N THR A 41 -5.94 -1.56 -1.92
CA THR A 41 -5.17 -1.66 -0.71
C THR A 41 -4.39 -0.36 -0.72
N THR A 42 -5.03 0.71 -0.26
CA THR A 42 -4.32 1.72 0.49
C THR A 42 -3.57 0.88 1.51
N GLU A 43 -2.31 0.57 1.22
CA GLU A 43 -1.41 -0.04 2.18
C GLU A 43 -1.33 1.01 3.28
N LYS A 44 -2.28 0.94 4.22
CA LYS A 44 -2.33 1.83 5.37
C LYS A 44 -1.02 1.56 6.08
N ASN A 45 -0.10 2.51 5.95
CA ASN A 45 1.20 2.38 6.54
C ASN A 45 1.05 2.60 8.06
N ALA A 46 2.12 2.38 8.82
CA ALA A 46 2.06 2.51 10.27
C ALA A 46 1.59 3.91 10.74
N TRP A 47 1.83 4.97 9.95
CA TRP A 47 1.37 6.32 10.27
C TRP A 47 -0.14 6.48 10.10
N ASP A 48 -0.72 5.90 9.05
CA ASP A 48 -2.16 5.95 8.79
C ASP A 48 -2.95 5.26 9.93
N LEU A 49 -2.41 4.17 10.47
CA LEU A 49 -2.99 3.50 11.64
C LEU A 49 -2.87 4.35 12.92
N LEU A 50 -1.73 5.00 13.14
CA LEU A 50 -1.52 5.85 14.30
C LEU A 50 -2.43 7.09 14.28
N GLU A 51 -2.67 7.67 13.10
CA GLU A 51 -3.61 8.77 12.91
C GLU A 51 -5.05 8.34 13.21
N ASP A 52 -5.48 7.19 12.67
CA ASP A 52 -6.81 6.62 12.94
C ASP A 52 -7.03 6.33 14.44
N MET A 53 -5.97 6.01 15.18
CA MET A 53 -6.04 5.69 16.62
C MET A 53 -5.82 6.92 17.52
N ALA A 54 -5.33 8.04 16.99
CA ALA A 54 -5.12 9.24 17.78
C ALA A 54 -6.46 9.87 18.19
N GLY A 55 -6.63 10.15 19.48
CA GLY A 55 -7.85 10.77 19.98
C GLY A 55 -9.06 9.84 20.10
N THR A 56 -8.91 8.53 19.85
CA THR A 56 -9.99 7.55 20.10
C THR A 56 -10.15 7.19 21.59
N TYR A 57 -9.20 7.60 22.44
CA TYR A 57 -9.24 7.35 23.87
C TYR A 57 -9.45 8.66 24.62
N GLU A 58 -10.47 8.71 25.47
CA GLU A 58 -10.71 9.88 26.31
C GLU A 58 -9.61 10.02 27.37
N ALA A 59 -8.89 11.13 27.28
CA ALA A 59 -7.72 11.46 28.06
C ALA A 59 -8.03 12.62 29.02
N PRO A 60 -7.57 12.57 30.28
CA PRO A 60 -7.55 13.74 31.14
C PRO A 60 -6.72 14.87 30.51
N GLU A 61 -7.17 16.13 30.60
CA GLU A 61 -6.42 17.29 30.06
C GLU A 61 -5.02 17.43 30.67
N ASP A 62 -4.83 16.93 31.89
CA ASP A 62 -3.57 17.01 32.63
C ASP A 62 -2.65 15.81 32.38
N TRP A 63 -2.98 14.87 31.49
CA TRP A 63 -2.22 13.62 31.32
C TRP A 63 -0.75 13.85 30.96
N SER A 64 -0.49 14.80 30.06
CA SER A 64 0.88 15.17 29.67
C SER A 64 1.64 15.84 30.82
N SER A 65 0.99 16.75 31.55
CA SER A 65 1.61 17.49 32.66
C SER A 65 1.82 16.63 33.92
N GLU A 66 0.97 15.63 34.13
CA GLU A 66 0.93 14.75 35.30
C GLU A 66 1.33 13.31 34.93
N HIS A 67 2.20 13.14 33.92
CA HIS A 67 2.59 11.82 33.41
C HIS A 67 3.11 10.88 34.52
N ASP A 68 3.81 11.40 35.54
CA ASP A 68 4.30 10.60 36.66
C ASP A 68 3.15 9.98 37.48
N HIS A 69 2.04 10.71 37.66
CA HIS A 69 0.86 10.21 38.35
C HIS A 69 0.22 9.05 37.59
N TYR A 70 0.07 9.19 36.27
CA TYR A 70 -0.60 8.19 35.44
C TYR A 70 0.28 6.98 35.11
N LEU A 71 1.61 7.16 35.03
CA LEU A 71 2.55 6.07 34.75
C LEU A 71 2.98 5.33 36.02
N TYR A 72 3.12 6.02 37.15
CA TYR A 72 3.76 5.49 38.35
C TYR A 72 2.92 5.63 39.63
N GLY A 73 1.74 6.26 39.57
CA GLY A 73 0.85 6.41 40.73
C GLY A 73 1.33 7.43 41.77
N THR A 74 2.25 8.33 41.42
CA THR A 74 2.70 9.41 42.31
C THR A 74 1.57 10.42 42.55
N THR A 75 1.63 11.21 43.62
CA THR A 75 0.70 12.33 43.83
C THR A 75 0.79 13.34 42.68
N LYS A 76 -0.33 13.96 42.29
CA LYS A 76 -0.36 15.01 41.27
C LYS A 76 0.43 16.24 41.74
N ARG A 77 1.06 16.95 40.82
CA ARG A 77 1.92 18.09 41.14
C ARG A 77 1.14 19.28 41.72
N ASN A 78 -0.13 19.44 41.35
CA ASN A 78 -1.01 20.53 41.79
C ASN A 78 -2.18 20.09 42.72
N SER A 79 -2.09 18.94 43.39
CA SER A 79 -3.13 18.45 44.32
C SER A 79 -2.98 18.93 45.75
#